data_AF-A0A8J4T2T0-F1
#
_entry.id   AF-A0A8J4T2T0-F1
#
_cell.length_a   1.000
_cell.length_b   1.000
_cell.length_c   1.000
_cell.angle_alpha   90.00
_cell.angle_beta   90.00
_cell.angle_gamma   90.00
#
_symmetry.space_group_name_H-M   'P 1'
#
loop_
_entity.id
_entity.type
_entity.pdbx_description
1 polymer ?
#
loop_
_entity_poly.entity_id
_entity_poly.type
_entity_poly.pdbx_seq_one_letter_code
_entity_poly.pdbx_strand_id
1 'polypeptide(L)'
;TLVECVSVWRSDEDPWPVLESYRVALLSFARVSAYLSVRSESVSVVLERLSLSCVEMLLAIPGPFPDALWEHFQSSIQAAHALLQDGGITQLHLLSAAIRERGMWSSCTLQSLLRNETPPEEEVREFLMREGPELVQLRVKFLIKENSMEKAALLAKACAEFSEFGGGRGYFKQSYLMCVCCFAPQEMIMEELSQVDCRDALEMICNLEAEGDERGAFTLCSGFLTRQLLQEDSYCAWELTLFWSKLLKRLEPSEQSFLEKCQKMSLLAKTVFHLLFFIKVIQSE
;
A
#
# COMPACT_ATOMS: atom_id res chain seq x y z
N THR A 1 20.90 -25.92 5.45
CA THR A 1 19.88 -25.58 4.42
C THR A 1 19.61 -24.08 4.47
N LEU A 2 19.13 -23.44 3.38
CA LEU A 2 18.75 -22.01 3.36
C LEU A 2 17.90 -21.59 4.58
N VAL A 3 17.11 -22.51 5.13
CA VAL A 3 16.30 -22.35 6.35
C VAL A 3 17.12 -22.11 7.63
N GLU A 4 18.31 -22.70 7.77
CA GLU A 4 19.20 -22.50 8.93
C GLU A 4 19.91 -21.14 8.88
N CYS A 5 19.96 -20.51 7.70
CA CYS A 5 20.47 -19.16 7.51
C CYS A 5 19.37 -18.10 7.59
N VAL A 6 18.11 -18.41 7.89
CA VAL A 6 17.05 -17.39 8.05
C VAL A 6 16.79 -17.08 9.53
N SER A 7 17.06 -18.03 10.43
CA SER A 7 16.79 -17.90 11.87
C SER A 7 17.81 -17.04 12.63
N VAL A 8 18.94 -16.67 12.01
CA VAL A 8 20.03 -15.92 12.65
C VAL A 8 20.01 -14.42 12.31
N TRP A 9 19.24 -14.00 11.31
CA TRP A 9 19.43 -12.70 10.68
C TRP A 9 18.37 -11.72 11.16
N ARG A 10 18.70 -10.97 12.20
CA ARG A 10 17.97 -9.73 12.52
C ARG A 10 18.29 -8.72 11.42
N SER A 11 17.25 -8.15 10.83
CA SER A 11 17.33 -7.15 9.75
C SER A 11 18.13 -5.88 10.11
N ASP A 12 18.55 -5.75 11.37
CA ASP A 12 19.15 -4.54 11.95
C ASP A 12 20.69 -4.50 11.86
N GLU A 13 21.39 -5.62 11.58
CA GLU A 13 22.86 -5.69 11.73
C GLU A 13 23.67 -5.61 10.42
N ASP A 14 23.15 -6.06 9.27
CA ASP A 14 23.70 -5.79 7.92
C ASP A 14 22.76 -6.39 6.84
N PRO A 15 22.15 -5.61 5.93
CA PRO A 15 21.28 -6.17 4.90
C PRO A 15 22.03 -6.95 3.80
N TRP A 16 23.35 -6.78 3.68
CA TRP A 16 24.12 -7.29 2.53
C TRP A 16 24.11 -8.79 2.36
N PRO A 17 24.35 -9.60 3.39
CA PRO A 17 24.45 -11.03 3.15
C PRO A 17 23.07 -11.65 2.88
N VAL A 18 22.00 -10.98 3.31
CA VAL A 18 20.63 -11.38 2.96
C VAL A 18 20.34 -11.07 1.50
N LEU A 19 20.68 -9.86 1.03
CA LEU A 19 20.60 -9.53 -0.40
C LEU A 19 21.45 -10.47 -1.26
N GLU A 20 22.63 -10.84 -0.79
CA GLU A 20 23.49 -11.82 -1.46
C GLU A 20 22.82 -13.19 -1.55
N SER A 21 22.07 -13.58 -0.51
CA SER A 21 21.28 -14.81 -0.52
C SER A 21 20.16 -14.77 -1.57
N TYR A 22 19.44 -13.65 -1.71
CA TYR A 22 18.47 -13.46 -2.79
C TYR A 22 19.13 -13.51 -4.16
N ARG A 23 20.27 -12.82 -4.32
CA ARG A 23 21.04 -12.79 -5.57
C ARG A 23 21.43 -14.19 -6.03
N VAL A 24 22.03 -14.97 -5.13
CA VAL A 24 22.44 -16.36 -5.40
C VAL A 24 21.23 -17.24 -5.70
N ALA A 25 20.15 -17.12 -4.92
CA ALA A 25 18.94 -17.91 -5.10
C ALA A 25 18.28 -17.64 -6.46
N LEU A 26 18.06 -16.37 -6.82
CA LEU A 26 17.44 -15.95 -8.08
C LEU A 26 18.26 -16.35 -9.29
N LEU A 27 19.59 -16.14 -9.25
CA LEU A 27 20.47 -16.52 -10.35
C LEU A 27 20.58 -18.05 -10.51
N SER A 28 20.65 -18.78 -9.39
CA SER A 28 20.68 -20.25 -9.43
C SER A 28 19.38 -20.82 -9.96
N PHE A 29 18.24 -20.26 -9.54
CA PHE A 29 16.93 -20.60 -10.05
C PHE A 29 16.84 -20.35 -11.56
N ALA A 30 17.27 -19.18 -12.04
CA ALA A 30 17.26 -18.85 -13.45
C ALA A 30 18.10 -19.82 -14.30
N ARG A 31 19.27 -20.24 -13.81
CA ARG A 31 20.15 -21.20 -14.50
C ARG A 31 19.55 -22.60 -14.62
N VAL A 32 18.78 -23.02 -13.62
CA VAL A 32 18.17 -24.36 -13.59
C VAL A 32 16.75 -24.35 -14.18
N SER A 33 16.17 -23.17 -14.43
CA SER A 33 14.79 -23.00 -14.93
C SER A 33 14.49 -23.78 -16.21
N ALA A 34 15.46 -23.91 -17.12
CA ALA A 34 15.33 -24.70 -18.35
C ALA A 34 15.14 -26.22 -18.10
N TYR A 35 15.59 -26.72 -16.94
CA TYR A 35 15.48 -28.13 -16.54
C TYR A 35 14.31 -28.40 -15.60
N LEU A 36 13.79 -27.36 -14.94
CA LEU A 36 12.53 -27.44 -14.22
C LEU A 36 11.42 -27.58 -15.26
N SER A 37 10.43 -28.45 -15.03
CA SER A 37 9.29 -28.53 -15.93
C SER A 37 8.63 -27.14 -15.97
N VAL A 38 8.82 -26.42 -17.07
CA VAL A 38 8.37 -25.02 -17.32
C VAL A 38 6.85 -24.84 -17.09
N ARG A 39 6.12 -25.94 -16.89
CA ARG A 39 4.67 -26.04 -16.66
C ARG A 39 4.26 -26.27 -15.20
N SER A 40 5.19 -26.29 -14.25
CA SER A 40 4.82 -26.42 -12.84
C SER A 40 4.42 -25.06 -12.27
N GLU A 41 3.14 -24.87 -11.99
CA GLU A 41 2.58 -23.66 -11.35
C GLU A 41 3.34 -23.28 -10.07
N SER A 42 3.85 -24.28 -9.34
CA SER A 42 4.67 -24.07 -8.13
C SER A 42 5.97 -23.31 -8.39
N VAL A 43 6.58 -23.44 -9.56
CA VAL A 43 7.87 -22.81 -9.90
C VAL A 43 7.67 -21.31 -10.14
N SER A 44 6.58 -20.94 -10.85
CA SER A 44 6.16 -19.54 -11.04
C SER A 44 5.90 -18.85 -9.70
N VAL A 45 5.10 -19.48 -8.84
CA VAL A 45 4.70 -18.91 -7.54
C VAL A 45 5.90 -18.72 -6.61
N VAL A 46 6.84 -19.67 -6.59
CA VAL A 46 8.06 -19.54 -5.77
C VAL A 46 8.91 -18.37 -6.25
N LEU A 47 9.11 -18.23 -7.56
CA LEU A 47 9.90 -17.13 -8.10
C LEU A 47 9.23 -15.77 -7.86
N GLU A 48 7.92 -15.68 -8.05
CA GLU A 48 7.15 -14.46 -7.78
C GLU A 48 7.25 -14.05 -6.30
N ARG A 49 7.07 -14.99 -5.37
CA ARG A 49 7.23 -14.72 -3.93
C ARG A 49 8.65 -14.32 -3.57
N LEU A 50 9.66 -14.96 -4.16
CA LEU A 50 11.07 -14.64 -3.92
C LEU A 50 11.41 -13.23 -4.46
N SER A 51 10.90 -12.89 -5.64
CA SER A 51 11.01 -11.57 -6.27
C SER A 51 10.36 -10.50 -5.39
N LEU A 52 9.11 -10.68 -4.97
CA LEU A 52 8.38 -9.76 -4.10
C LEU A 52 9.09 -9.56 -2.76
N SER A 53 9.49 -10.65 -2.10
CA SER A 53 10.21 -10.59 -0.84
C SER A 53 11.55 -9.85 -0.96
N CYS A 54 12.23 -9.99 -2.09
CA CYS A 54 13.44 -9.22 -2.38
C CYS A 54 13.15 -7.72 -2.55
N VAL A 55 12.09 -7.35 -3.27
CA VAL A 55 11.68 -5.95 -3.42
C VAL A 55 11.32 -5.33 -2.06
N GLU A 56 10.55 -6.02 -1.23
CA GLU A 56 10.19 -5.56 0.12
C GLU A 56 11.43 -5.32 0.99
N MET A 57 12.40 -6.22 0.92
CA MET A 57 13.68 -6.06 1.61
C MET A 57 14.43 -4.83 1.10
N LEU A 58 14.52 -4.65 -0.21
CA LEU A 58 15.18 -3.50 -0.83
C LEU A 58 14.52 -2.18 -0.42
N LEU A 59 13.19 -2.14 -0.31
CA LEU A 59 12.45 -0.95 0.15
C LEU A 59 12.80 -0.59 1.60
N ALA A 60 13.06 -1.59 2.44
CA ALA A 60 13.35 -1.45 3.87
C ALA A 60 14.79 -1.01 4.18
N ILE A 61 15.71 -1.07 3.21
CA ILE A 61 17.11 -0.72 3.44
C ILE A 61 17.28 0.81 3.48
N PRO A 62 17.76 1.38 4.60
CA PRO A 62 17.98 2.81 4.71
C PRO A 62 19.29 3.22 4.01
N GLY A 63 19.25 4.35 3.30
CA GLY A 63 20.44 5.00 2.76
C GLY A 63 20.99 4.41 1.45
N PRO A 64 22.11 4.95 0.97
CA PRO A 64 22.69 4.55 -0.31
C PRO A 64 23.42 3.20 -0.19
N PHE A 65 23.29 2.39 -1.24
CA PHE A 65 24.03 1.15 -1.39
C PHE A 65 25.50 1.42 -1.80
N PRO A 66 26.52 0.69 -1.29
CA PRO A 66 27.88 0.73 -1.82
C PRO A 66 27.90 0.30 -3.30
N ASP A 67 28.57 1.09 -4.14
CA ASP A 67 28.51 0.96 -5.60
C ASP A 67 28.86 -0.43 -6.11
N ALA A 68 29.99 -0.97 -5.66
CA ALA A 68 30.46 -2.27 -6.14
C ALA A 68 29.47 -3.41 -5.81
N LEU A 69 28.81 -3.34 -4.64
CA LEU A 69 27.83 -4.35 -4.23
C LEU A 69 26.51 -4.19 -4.99
N TRP A 70 26.07 -2.94 -5.19
CA TRP A 70 24.87 -2.63 -5.96
C TRP A 70 25.00 -3.05 -7.42
N GLU A 71 26.10 -2.70 -8.08
CA GLU A 71 26.37 -3.09 -9.48
C GLU A 71 26.45 -4.61 -9.64
N HIS A 72 27.09 -5.29 -8.67
CA HIS A 72 27.16 -6.76 -8.68
C HIS A 72 25.78 -7.41 -8.51
N PHE A 73 24.96 -6.87 -7.61
CA PHE A 73 23.59 -7.32 -7.42
C PHE A 73 22.76 -7.07 -8.68
N GLN A 74 22.79 -5.85 -9.21
CA GLN A 74 22.01 -5.42 -10.37
C GLN A 74 22.33 -6.27 -11.61
N SER A 75 23.62 -6.46 -11.92
CA SER A 75 24.06 -7.28 -13.04
C SER A 75 23.63 -8.76 -12.90
N SER A 76 23.66 -9.30 -11.68
CA SER A 76 23.21 -10.67 -11.41
C SER A 76 21.71 -10.84 -11.63
N ILE A 77 20.89 -9.88 -11.18
CA ILE A 77 19.44 -9.93 -11.38
C ILE A 77 19.08 -9.71 -12.86
N GLN A 78 19.76 -8.81 -13.56
CA GLN A 78 19.55 -8.61 -15.00
C GLN A 78 19.89 -9.87 -15.80
N ALA A 79 21.00 -10.55 -15.46
CA ALA A 79 21.35 -11.82 -16.08
C ALA A 79 20.31 -12.92 -15.78
N ALA A 80 19.82 -13.00 -14.54
CA ALA A 80 18.76 -13.92 -14.17
C ALA A 80 17.46 -13.61 -14.93
N HIS A 81 17.11 -12.34 -15.10
CA HIS A 81 15.91 -11.90 -15.81
C HIS A 81 15.98 -12.29 -17.29
N ALA A 82 17.11 -12.05 -17.96
CA ALA A 82 17.30 -12.43 -19.36
C ALA A 82 17.14 -13.95 -19.58
N LEU A 83 17.78 -14.77 -18.73
CA LEU A 83 17.67 -16.24 -18.80
C LEU A 83 16.23 -16.73 -18.62
N LEU A 84 15.47 -16.09 -17.73
CA LEU A 84 14.08 -16.44 -17.48
C LEU A 84 13.15 -16.00 -18.62
N GLN A 85 13.41 -14.82 -19.21
CA GLN A 85 12.65 -14.33 -20.36
C GLN A 85 12.80 -15.24 -21.58
N ASP A 86 14.00 -15.78 -21.84
CA ASP A 86 14.23 -16.75 -22.92
C ASP A 86 13.38 -18.02 -22.73
N GLY A 87 13.08 -18.37 -21.47
CA GLY A 87 12.19 -19.47 -21.08
C GLY A 87 10.70 -19.10 -20.97
N GLY A 88 10.32 -17.86 -21.28
CA GLY A 88 8.94 -17.34 -21.16
C GLY A 88 8.48 -17.03 -19.73
N ILE A 89 9.40 -16.97 -18.76
CA ILE A 89 9.14 -16.72 -17.34
C ILE A 89 9.32 -15.22 -17.05
N THR A 90 8.26 -14.53 -16.63
CA THR A 90 8.21 -13.06 -16.48
C THR A 90 8.17 -12.55 -15.04
N GLN A 91 8.12 -13.45 -14.06
CA GLN A 91 7.89 -13.17 -12.62
C GLN A 91 9.00 -12.31 -11.99
N LEU A 92 10.17 -12.20 -12.64
CA LEU A 92 11.28 -11.35 -12.21
C LEU A 92 11.19 -9.90 -12.73
N HIS A 93 10.21 -9.57 -13.59
CA HIS A 93 10.07 -8.25 -14.19
C HIS A 93 9.99 -7.13 -13.13
N LEU A 94 9.20 -7.33 -12.07
CA LEU A 94 9.04 -6.35 -11.01
C LEU A 94 10.36 -6.02 -10.31
N LEU A 95 11.12 -7.03 -9.89
CA LEU A 95 12.42 -6.83 -9.28
C LEU A 95 13.40 -6.20 -10.28
N SER A 96 13.37 -6.62 -11.54
CA SER A 96 14.21 -6.02 -12.59
C SER A 96 13.89 -4.55 -12.84
N ALA A 97 12.63 -4.14 -12.73
CA ALA A 97 12.20 -2.74 -12.84
C ALA A 97 12.65 -1.93 -11.61
N ALA A 98 12.48 -2.49 -10.41
CA ALA A 98 12.86 -1.88 -9.14
C ALA A 98 14.34 -1.48 -9.05
N ILE A 99 15.23 -2.31 -9.61
CA ILE A 99 16.69 -2.09 -9.54
C ILE A 99 17.25 -1.27 -10.70
N ARG A 100 16.41 -0.72 -11.59
CA ARG A 100 16.90 0.08 -12.72
C ARG A 100 17.61 1.35 -12.29
N GLU A 101 17.13 1.96 -11.20
CA GLU A 101 17.76 3.14 -10.61
C GLU A 101 18.71 2.77 -9.45
N ARG A 102 19.56 3.73 -9.07
CA ARG A 102 20.53 3.55 -7.99
C ARG A 102 19.83 3.55 -6.63
N GLY A 103 19.25 2.41 -6.27
CA GLY A 103 18.53 2.21 -5.03
C GLY A 103 17.06 2.59 -5.10
N MET A 104 16.29 2.02 -4.18
CA MET A 104 14.83 2.06 -4.27
C MET A 104 14.29 3.48 -4.21
N TRP A 105 14.82 4.39 -3.41
CA TRP A 105 14.19 5.71 -3.21
C TRP A 105 14.87 6.85 -3.97
N SER A 106 15.79 6.56 -4.89
CA SER A 106 16.72 7.58 -5.39
C SER A 106 16.24 8.41 -6.58
N SER A 107 15.12 8.07 -7.21
CA SER A 107 14.54 8.87 -8.30
C SER A 107 14.35 10.32 -7.87
N CYS A 108 14.90 11.27 -8.64
CA CYS A 108 14.68 12.70 -8.39
C CYS A 108 13.20 13.06 -8.43
N THR A 109 12.46 12.52 -9.41
CA THR A 109 11.01 12.72 -9.55
C THR A 109 10.25 12.16 -8.35
N LEU A 110 10.57 10.94 -7.91
CA LEU A 110 9.98 10.37 -6.70
C LEU A 110 10.28 11.23 -5.47
N GLN A 111 11.54 11.64 -5.28
CA GLN A 111 11.92 12.47 -4.14
C GLN A 111 11.22 13.83 -4.15
N SER A 112 11.03 14.43 -5.33
CA SER A 112 10.27 15.66 -5.51
C SER A 112 8.80 15.47 -5.11
N LEU A 113 8.15 14.41 -5.61
CA LEU A 113 6.78 14.04 -5.21
C LEU A 113 6.64 13.83 -3.70
N LEU A 114 7.57 13.10 -3.07
CA LEU A 114 7.53 12.81 -1.63
C LEU A 114 7.83 14.05 -0.76
N ARG A 115 8.34 15.14 -1.34
CA ARG A 115 8.55 16.44 -0.68
C ARG A 115 7.40 17.42 -0.90
N ASN A 116 6.33 16.98 -1.58
CA ASN A 116 5.22 17.83 -1.99
C ASN A 116 5.66 18.97 -2.92
N GLU A 117 6.69 18.72 -3.72
CA GLU A 117 7.09 19.59 -4.82
C GLU A 117 6.26 19.24 -6.07
N THR A 118 6.24 20.13 -7.06
CA THR A 118 5.49 19.95 -8.32
C THR A 118 6.47 19.68 -9.47
N PRO A 119 6.97 18.43 -9.60
CA PRO A 119 7.80 18.07 -10.75
C PRO A 119 7.01 18.22 -12.06
N PRO A 120 7.70 18.42 -13.20
CA PRO A 120 7.06 18.48 -14.51
C PRO A 120 6.21 17.24 -14.78
N GLU A 121 5.01 17.43 -15.35
CA GLU A 121 4.05 16.35 -15.62
C GLU A 121 4.65 15.22 -16.46
N GLU A 122 5.49 15.56 -17.44
CA GLU A 122 6.18 14.56 -18.27
C GLU A 122 7.16 13.70 -17.48
N GLU A 123 7.88 14.28 -16.51
CA GLU A 123 8.80 13.51 -15.66
C GLU A 123 8.04 12.53 -14.76
N VAL A 124 6.89 12.96 -14.21
CA VAL A 124 6.01 12.10 -13.42
C VAL A 124 5.45 10.97 -14.27
N ARG A 125 5.01 11.28 -15.50
CA ARG A 125 4.54 10.29 -16.47
C ARG A 125 5.61 9.26 -16.80
N GLU A 126 6.82 9.70 -17.15
CA GLU A 126 7.94 8.79 -17.45
C GLU A 126 8.30 7.91 -16.25
N PHE A 127 8.32 8.50 -15.04
CA PHE A 127 8.55 7.77 -13.80
C PHE A 127 7.50 6.67 -13.58
N LEU A 128 6.21 7.01 -13.64
CA LEU A 128 5.11 6.07 -13.39
C LEU A 128 5.01 4.98 -14.48
N MET A 129 5.23 5.33 -15.75
CA MET A 129 5.28 4.35 -16.84
C MET A 129 6.42 3.33 -16.67
N ARG A 130 7.56 3.81 -16.17
CA ARG A 130 8.75 2.97 -16.00
C ARG A 130 8.63 2.04 -14.79
N GLU A 131 8.07 2.51 -13.68
CA GLU A 131 7.90 1.68 -12.48
C GLU A 131 6.70 0.72 -12.60
N GLY A 132 5.61 1.18 -13.22
CA GLY A 132 4.36 0.44 -13.27
C GLY A 132 3.59 0.43 -11.94
N PRO A 133 2.31 0.02 -11.98
CA PRO A 133 1.42 0.11 -10.82
C PRO A 133 1.85 -0.81 -9.67
N GLU A 134 2.39 -2.00 -9.94
CA GLU A 134 2.74 -2.96 -8.90
C GLU A 134 3.88 -2.47 -8.01
N LEU A 135 4.92 -1.87 -8.59
CA LEU A 135 6.07 -1.36 -7.84
C LEU A 135 5.66 -0.13 -7.00
N VAL A 136 4.91 0.79 -7.60
CA VAL A 136 4.47 1.99 -6.88
C VAL A 136 3.47 1.64 -5.78
N GLN A 137 2.62 0.63 -5.98
CA GLN A 137 1.75 0.09 -4.93
C GLN A 137 2.58 -0.43 -3.74
N LEU A 138 3.66 -1.17 -3.97
CA LEU A 138 4.53 -1.63 -2.88
C LEU A 138 5.18 -0.48 -2.11
N ARG A 139 5.58 0.60 -2.81
CA ARG A 139 6.10 1.81 -2.15
C ARG A 139 5.06 2.49 -1.27
N VAL A 140 3.84 2.63 -1.77
CA VAL A 140 2.73 3.21 -0.99
C VAL A 140 2.45 2.37 0.25
N LYS A 141 2.36 1.03 0.11
CA LYS A 141 2.21 0.11 1.25
C LYS A 141 3.34 0.26 2.25
N PHE A 142 4.58 0.34 1.76
CA PHE A 142 5.75 0.52 2.61
C PHE A 142 5.69 1.85 3.38
N LEU A 143 5.38 2.96 2.73
CA LEU A 143 5.25 4.27 3.38
C LEU A 143 4.15 4.28 4.45
N ILE A 144 3.01 3.62 4.20
CA ILE A 144 1.93 3.46 5.18
C ILE A 144 2.42 2.65 6.39
N LYS A 145 3.11 1.53 6.14
CA LYS A 145 3.68 0.67 7.19
C LYS A 145 4.68 1.43 8.08
N GLU A 146 5.50 2.29 7.48
CA GLU A 146 6.46 3.16 8.18
C GLU A 146 5.81 4.44 8.75
N ASN A 147 4.48 4.50 8.79
CA ASN A 147 3.69 5.61 9.33
C ASN A 147 4.01 6.98 8.66
N SER A 148 4.47 6.96 7.41
CA SER A 148 4.78 8.14 6.59
C SER A 148 3.57 8.54 5.74
N MET A 149 2.44 8.83 6.41
CA MET A 149 1.12 8.99 5.77
C MET A 149 1.07 10.11 4.74
N GLU A 150 1.73 11.24 4.98
CA GLU A 150 1.78 12.37 4.05
C GLU A 150 2.47 11.99 2.74
N LYS A 151 3.64 11.35 2.84
CA LYS A 151 4.40 10.85 1.69
C LYS A 151 3.62 9.79 0.91
N ALA A 152 2.96 8.87 1.63
CA ALA A 152 2.10 7.87 1.02
C ALA A 152 0.94 8.51 0.25
N ALA A 153 0.30 9.53 0.83
CA ALA A 153 -0.78 10.28 0.19
C ALA A 153 -0.32 10.96 -1.10
N LEU A 154 0.83 11.63 -1.09
CA LEU A 154 1.36 12.33 -2.27
C LEU A 154 1.61 11.36 -3.44
N LEU A 155 2.27 10.23 -3.16
CA LEU A 155 2.54 9.22 -4.18
C LEU A 155 1.25 8.55 -4.67
N ALA A 156 0.33 8.21 -3.76
CA ALA A 156 -0.95 7.61 -4.10
C ALA A 156 -1.84 8.56 -4.93
N LYS A 157 -1.82 9.87 -4.64
CA LYS A 157 -2.55 10.88 -5.41
C LYS A 157 -2.07 10.94 -6.86
N ALA A 158 -0.75 11.05 -7.06
CA ALA A 158 -0.14 11.05 -8.40
C ALA A 158 -0.54 9.79 -9.19
N CYS A 159 -0.58 8.62 -8.54
CA CYS A 159 -0.98 7.37 -9.19
C CYS A 159 -2.48 7.26 -9.46
N ALA A 160 -3.33 7.81 -8.61
CA ALA A 160 -4.79 7.83 -8.80
C ALA A 160 -5.19 8.76 -9.97
N GLU A 161 -4.42 9.82 -10.19
CA GLU A 161 -4.60 10.77 -11.28
C GLU A 161 -4.01 10.27 -12.61
N PHE A 162 -3.10 9.29 -12.57
CA PHE A 162 -2.45 8.73 -13.75
C PHE A 162 -3.36 7.74 -14.52
N SER A 163 -3.73 8.11 -15.74
CA SER A 163 -4.78 7.42 -16.51
C SER A 163 -4.37 6.02 -17.01
N GLU A 164 -3.09 5.83 -17.29
CA GLU A 164 -2.49 4.63 -17.89
C GLU A 164 -2.51 3.43 -16.94
N PHE A 165 -2.67 3.66 -15.64
CA PHE A 165 -2.82 2.58 -14.67
C PHE A 165 -4.19 1.88 -14.73
N GLY A 166 -5.14 2.40 -15.50
CA GLY A 166 -6.42 1.73 -15.76
C GLY A 166 -7.12 1.30 -14.46
N GLY A 167 -7.35 -0.01 -14.30
CA GLY A 167 -8.02 -0.58 -13.13
C GLY A 167 -7.27 -0.43 -11.81
N GLY A 168 -5.95 -0.21 -11.81
CA GLY A 168 -5.14 -0.02 -10.61
C GLY A 168 -5.43 1.29 -9.86
N ARG A 169 -6.08 2.25 -10.52
CA ARG A 169 -6.38 3.58 -9.96
C ARG A 169 -7.28 3.52 -8.72
N GLY A 170 -8.15 2.52 -8.61
CA GLY A 170 -9.04 2.34 -7.46
C GLY A 170 -8.27 2.15 -6.15
N TYR A 171 -7.25 1.29 -6.17
CA TYR A 171 -6.37 1.04 -5.03
C TYR A 171 -5.64 2.33 -4.59
N PHE A 172 -5.11 3.09 -5.56
CA PHE A 172 -4.40 4.34 -5.26
C PHE A 172 -5.33 5.41 -4.71
N LYS A 173 -6.55 5.53 -5.25
CA LYS A 173 -7.57 6.45 -4.71
C LYS A 173 -7.96 6.07 -3.28
N GLN A 174 -8.19 4.79 -3.00
CA GLN A 174 -8.47 4.28 -1.66
C GLN A 174 -7.33 4.59 -0.68
N SER A 175 -6.09 4.29 -1.08
CA SER A 175 -4.89 4.54 -0.27
C SER A 175 -4.70 6.03 0.01
N TYR A 176 -4.89 6.88 -1.01
CA TYR A 176 -4.82 8.33 -0.88
C TYR A 176 -5.81 8.86 0.16
N LEU A 177 -7.09 8.51 0.03
CA LEU A 177 -8.13 8.99 0.94
C LEU A 177 -7.93 8.48 2.36
N MET A 178 -7.54 7.21 2.52
CA MET A 178 -7.21 6.66 3.84
C MET A 178 -6.07 7.46 4.49
N CYS A 179 -4.99 7.75 3.76
CA CYS A 179 -3.88 8.54 4.28
C CYS A 179 -4.29 9.98 4.61
N VAL A 180 -5.04 10.66 3.74
CA VAL A 180 -5.55 12.03 3.99
C VAL A 180 -6.36 12.09 5.28
N CYS A 181 -7.24 11.11 5.51
CA CYS A 181 -8.03 11.01 6.75
C CYS A 181 -7.17 10.85 8.03
N CYS A 182 -5.88 10.51 7.94
CA CYS A 182 -5.01 10.39 9.10
C CYS A 182 -4.38 11.72 9.56
N PHE A 183 -4.19 12.70 8.69
CA PHE A 183 -3.40 13.90 9.02
C PHE A 183 -3.95 15.23 8.50
N ALA A 184 -4.81 15.22 7.48
CA ALA A 184 -5.26 16.45 6.85
C ALA A 184 -6.27 17.21 7.74
N PRO A 185 -6.36 18.55 7.58
CA PRO A 185 -7.42 19.34 8.21
C PRO A 185 -8.81 18.87 7.74
N GLN A 186 -9.81 19.05 8.61
CA GLN A 186 -11.16 18.56 8.36
C GLN A 186 -11.77 19.13 7.07
N GLU A 187 -11.52 20.41 6.76
CA GLU A 187 -12.02 21.07 5.55
C GLU A 187 -11.53 20.35 4.29
N MET A 188 -10.23 20.04 4.24
CA MET A 188 -9.60 19.31 3.13
C MET A 188 -10.14 17.88 3.03
N ILE A 189 -10.32 17.19 4.17
CA ILE A 189 -10.91 15.85 4.19
C ILE A 189 -12.32 15.90 3.59
N MET A 190 -13.15 16.86 3.99
CA MET A 190 -14.53 16.97 3.48
C MET A 190 -14.56 17.27 1.97
N GLU A 191 -13.63 18.09 1.48
CA GLU A 191 -13.48 18.39 0.05
C GLU A 191 -13.12 17.13 -0.75
N GLU A 192 -12.06 16.41 -0.35
CA GLU A 192 -11.60 15.20 -1.05
C GLU A 192 -12.66 14.08 -1.00
N LEU A 193 -13.28 13.86 0.17
CA LEU A 193 -14.33 12.86 0.31
C LEU A 193 -15.60 13.22 -0.47
N SER A 194 -15.89 14.50 -0.73
CA SER A 194 -17.07 14.89 -1.52
C SER A 194 -17.03 14.40 -2.97
N GLN A 195 -15.84 14.06 -3.49
CA GLN A 195 -15.61 13.57 -4.85
C GLN A 195 -15.83 12.05 -5.00
N VAL A 196 -16.42 11.39 -4.00
CA VAL A 196 -16.61 9.93 -3.97
C VAL A 196 -18.04 9.60 -3.60
N ASP A 197 -18.70 8.77 -4.42
CA ASP A 197 -20.02 8.26 -4.07
C ASP A 197 -19.96 7.41 -2.80
N CYS A 198 -21.01 7.44 -1.99
CA CYS A 198 -21.01 6.73 -0.73
C CYS A 198 -21.00 5.19 -0.88
N ARG A 199 -21.45 4.64 -2.02
CA ARG A 199 -21.32 3.20 -2.28
C ARG A 199 -19.89 2.81 -2.61
N ASP A 200 -19.22 3.60 -3.44
CA ASP A 200 -17.80 3.39 -3.74
C ASP A 200 -16.96 3.48 -2.46
N ALA A 201 -17.32 4.41 -1.56
CA ALA A 201 -16.71 4.53 -0.25
C ALA A 201 -16.86 3.25 0.60
N LEU A 202 -18.07 2.67 0.63
CA LEU A 202 -18.31 1.40 1.34
C LEU A 202 -17.49 0.26 0.73
N GLU A 203 -17.36 0.18 -0.60
CA GLU A 203 -16.50 -0.79 -1.27
C GLU A 203 -15.03 -0.62 -0.86
N MET A 204 -14.52 0.62 -0.84
CA MET A 204 -13.16 0.93 -0.39
C MET A 204 -12.92 0.50 1.07
N ILE A 205 -13.90 0.72 1.96
CA ILE A 205 -13.83 0.32 3.37
C ILE A 205 -13.83 -1.22 3.50
N CYS A 206 -14.71 -1.90 2.76
CA CYS A 206 -14.75 -3.37 2.69
C CYS A 206 -13.41 -3.95 2.22
N ASN A 207 -12.79 -3.34 1.21
CA ASN A 207 -11.50 -3.79 0.69
C ASN A 207 -10.40 -3.70 1.74
N LEU A 208 -10.32 -2.58 2.48
CA LEU A 208 -9.36 -2.43 3.58
C LEU A 208 -9.59 -3.48 4.67
N GLU A 209 -10.84 -3.73 5.06
CA GLU A 209 -11.16 -4.77 6.03
C GLU A 209 -10.76 -6.17 5.53
N ALA A 210 -11.07 -6.50 4.28
CA ALA A 210 -10.74 -7.80 3.68
C ALA A 210 -9.23 -8.03 3.55
N GLU A 211 -8.45 -6.96 3.36
CA GLU A 211 -6.98 -6.97 3.41
C GLU A 211 -6.41 -7.09 4.83
N GLY A 212 -7.26 -7.02 5.86
CA GLY A 212 -6.87 -7.07 7.27
C GLY A 212 -6.43 -5.73 7.85
N ASP A 213 -6.57 -4.63 7.11
CA ASP A 213 -6.29 -3.27 7.60
C ASP A 213 -7.51 -2.68 8.31
N GLU A 214 -7.84 -3.23 9.48
CA GLU A 214 -8.99 -2.78 10.28
C GLU A 214 -8.87 -1.31 10.70
N ARG A 215 -7.64 -0.84 10.94
CA ARG A 215 -7.39 0.54 11.36
C ARG A 215 -7.56 1.52 10.19
N GLY A 216 -7.06 1.19 9.00
CA GLY A 216 -7.31 1.95 7.79
C GLY A 216 -8.79 1.99 7.44
N ALA A 217 -9.48 0.84 7.51
CA ALA A 217 -10.92 0.75 7.29
C ALA A 217 -11.69 1.64 8.27
N PHE A 218 -11.35 1.61 9.56
CA PHE A 218 -11.97 2.45 10.57
C PHE A 218 -11.73 3.94 10.33
N THR A 219 -10.50 4.33 9.96
CA THR A 219 -10.15 5.72 9.64
C THR A 219 -10.97 6.24 8.47
N LEU A 220 -11.01 5.49 7.36
CA LEU A 220 -11.75 5.89 6.16
C LEU A 220 -13.26 5.93 6.42
N CYS A 221 -13.79 4.92 7.13
CA CYS A 221 -15.19 4.87 7.54
C CYS A 221 -15.57 6.05 8.46
N SER A 222 -14.67 6.44 9.38
CA SER A 222 -14.88 7.62 10.24
C SER A 222 -14.96 8.91 9.44
N GLY A 223 -14.11 9.05 8.41
CA GLY A 223 -14.13 10.20 7.49
C GLY A 223 -15.45 10.32 6.74
N PHE A 224 -15.90 9.24 6.09
CA PHE A 224 -17.16 9.24 5.35
C PHE A 224 -18.40 9.38 6.25
N LEU A 225 -18.40 8.75 7.43
CA LEU A 225 -19.47 8.94 8.40
C LEU A 225 -19.54 10.40 8.86
N THR A 226 -18.40 11.01 9.17
CA THR A 226 -18.31 12.43 9.53
C THR A 226 -18.90 13.31 8.41
N ARG A 227 -18.58 13.02 7.15
CA ARG A 227 -19.16 13.73 6.00
C ARG A 227 -20.69 13.65 6.00
N GLN A 228 -21.26 12.44 6.14
CA GLN A 228 -22.72 12.25 6.13
C GLN A 228 -23.40 12.99 7.29
N LEU A 229 -22.80 12.97 8.49
CA LEU A 229 -23.34 13.67 9.66
C LEU A 229 -23.35 15.19 9.47
N LEU A 230 -22.26 15.75 8.95
CA LEU A 230 -22.10 17.20 8.79
C LEU A 230 -22.91 17.77 7.63
N GLN A 231 -23.07 17.00 6.55
CA GLN A 231 -23.86 17.38 5.38
C GLN A 231 -25.35 17.01 5.50
N GLU A 232 -25.76 16.43 6.63
CA GLU A 232 -27.14 16.00 6.87
C GLU A 232 -27.63 14.93 5.87
N ASP A 233 -26.69 14.22 5.24
CA ASP A 233 -26.97 13.22 4.23
C ASP A 233 -27.31 11.87 4.89
N SER A 234 -28.44 11.30 4.49
CA SER A 234 -28.91 10.00 4.96
C SER A 234 -28.53 8.85 4.05
N TYR A 235 -28.05 9.14 2.82
CA TYR A 235 -27.61 8.13 1.87
C TYR A 235 -26.44 7.31 2.44
N CYS A 236 -26.60 5.99 2.52
CA CYS A 236 -25.64 5.06 3.11
C CYS A 236 -25.24 5.34 4.57
N ALA A 237 -25.88 6.29 5.26
CA ALA A 237 -25.47 6.71 6.60
C ALA A 237 -25.69 5.62 7.66
N TRP A 238 -26.74 4.81 7.50
CA TRP A 238 -26.99 3.65 8.36
C TRP A 238 -25.90 2.59 8.18
N GLU A 239 -25.59 2.23 6.94
CA GLU A 239 -24.56 1.25 6.59
C GLU A 239 -23.20 1.70 7.14
N LEU A 240 -22.82 2.96 6.93
CA LEU A 240 -21.61 3.54 7.50
C LEU A 240 -21.61 3.50 9.03
N THR A 241 -22.72 3.88 9.69
CA THR A 241 -22.80 3.88 11.17
C THR A 241 -22.64 2.47 11.74
N LEU A 242 -23.30 1.47 11.13
CA LEU A 242 -23.22 0.07 11.53
C LEU A 242 -21.83 -0.53 11.27
N PHE A 243 -21.22 -0.23 10.12
CA PHE A 243 -19.88 -0.69 9.82
C PHE A 243 -18.87 -0.06 10.79
N TRP A 244 -18.96 1.26 10.96
CA TRP A 244 -18.12 2.02 11.86
C TRP A 244 -18.20 1.49 13.29
N SER A 245 -19.39 1.17 13.82
CA SER A 245 -19.55 0.65 15.18
C SER A 245 -18.91 -0.74 15.34
N LYS A 246 -19.03 -1.62 14.34
CA LYS A 246 -18.40 -2.95 14.37
C LYS A 246 -16.88 -2.88 14.29
N LEU A 247 -16.34 -2.00 13.45
CA LEU A 247 -14.90 -1.73 13.41
C LEU A 247 -14.42 -1.16 14.75
N LEU A 248 -15.16 -0.17 15.29
CA LEU A 248 -14.85 0.43 16.57
C LEU A 248 -14.81 -0.60 17.70
N LYS A 249 -15.81 -1.48 17.78
CA LYS A 249 -15.91 -2.52 18.82
C LYS A 249 -14.75 -3.49 18.78
N ARG A 250 -14.23 -3.83 17.59
CA ARG A 250 -13.04 -4.68 17.45
C ARG A 250 -11.76 -3.98 17.88
N LEU A 251 -11.64 -2.68 17.58
CA LEU A 251 -10.46 -1.89 17.91
C LEU A 251 -10.42 -1.43 19.38
N GLU A 252 -11.57 -1.30 20.03
CA GLU A 252 -11.69 -0.84 21.42
C GLU A 252 -12.08 -1.97 22.37
N PRO A 253 -11.17 -2.44 23.24
CA PRO A 253 -11.46 -3.53 24.17
C PRO A 253 -12.35 -3.09 25.35
N SER A 254 -12.53 -1.79 25.57
CA SER A 254 -13.31 -1.24 26.68
C SER A 254 -14.66 -0.71 26.21
N GLU A 255 -15.74 -1.16 26.87
CA GLU A 255 -17.10 -0.66 26.63
C GLU A 255 -17.20 0.85 26.86
N GLN A 256 -16.47 1.38 27.84
CA GLN A 256 -16.48 2.81 28.10
C GLN A 256 -15.78 3.61 26.98
N SER A 257 -14.67 3.11 26.44
CA SER A 257 -13.98 3.75 25.31
C SER A 257 -14.85 3.74 24.05
N PHE A 258 -15.56 2.63 23.81
CA PHE A 258 -16.55 2.51 22.74
C PHE A 258 -17.65 3.57 22.88
N LEU A 259 -18.28 3.67 24.07
CA LEU A 259 -19.36 4.63 24.33
C LEU A 259 -18.88 6.09 24.18
N GLU A 260 -17.69 6.42 24.69
CA GLU A 260 -17.11 7.76 24.57
C GLU A 260 -16.88 8.15 23.10
N LYS A 261 -16.43 7.22 22.25
CA LYS A 261 -16.25 7.47 20.82
C LYS A 261 -17.58 7.57 20.07
N CYS A 262 -18.56 6.72 20.38
CA CYS A 262 -19.92 6.84 19.86
C CYS A 262 -20.53 8.21 20.24
N GLN A 263 -20.35 8.63 21.50
CA GLN A 263 -20.82 9.93 21.97
C GLN A 263 -20.17 11.07 21.17
N LYS A 264 -18.85 11.09 21.04
CA LYS A 264 -18.12 12.11 20.27
C LYS A 264 -18.60 12.19 18.82
N MET A 265 -18.77 11.04 18.16
CA MET A 265 -19.27 11.00 16.78
C MET A 265 -20.72 11.49 16.69
N SER A 266 -21.58 11.08 17.62
CA SER A 266 -23.00 11.49 17.66
C SER A 266 -23.20 12.99 17.87
N LEU A 267 -22.25 13.70 18.49
CA LEU A 267 -22.31 15.16 18.64
C LEU A 267 -22.21 15.90 17.30
N LEU A 268 -21.71 15.25 16.24
CA LEU A 268 -21.67 15.82 14.90
C LEU A 268 -23.01 15.69 14.17
N ALA A 269 -23.91 14.83 14.66
CA ALA A 269 -25.21 14.60 14.05
C ALA A 269 -26.08 15.85 14.17
N LYS A 270 -26.53 16.36 13.03
CA LYS A 270 -27.48 17.49 12.95
C LYS A 270 -28.93 17.04 12.79
N THR A 271 -29.15 15.75 12.53
CA THR A 271 -30.48 15.17 12.32
C THR A 271 -30.84 14.13 13.38
N VAL A 272 -32.13 14.01 13.69
CA VAL A 272 -32.65 12.98 14.60
C VAL A 272 -32.41 11.57 14.04
N PHE A 273 -32.44 11.40 12.71
CA PHE A 273 -32.19 10.10 12.07
C PHE A 273 -30.80 9.57 12.38
N HIS A 274 -29.77 10.40 12.24
CA HIS A 274 -28.40 10.01 12.57
C HIS A 274 -28.24 9.68 14.07
N LEU A 275 -28.87 10.45 14.96
CA LEU A 275 -28.88 10.13 16.40
C LEU A 275 -29.54 8.78 16.69
N LEU A 276 -30.65 8.47 16.02
CA LEU A 276 -31.31 7.17 16.15
C LEU A 276 -30.42 6.01 15.67
N PHE A 277 -29.60 6.21 14.63
CA PHE A 277 -28.62 5.20 14.21
C PHE A 277 -27.59 4.91 15.30
N PHE A 278 -27.04 5.95 15.95
CA PHE A 278 -26.12 5.78 17.07
C PHE A 278 -26.76 5.07 18.26
N ILE A 279 -27.99 5.46 18.65
CA ILE A 279 -28.72 4.78 19.74
C ILE A 279 -28.87 3.29 19.42
N LYS A 280 -29.24 2.97 18.17
CA LYS A 280 -29.44 1.59 17.75
C LYS A 280 -28.16 0.77 17.78
N VAL A 281 -27.03 1.29 17.30
CA VAL A 281 -25.75 0.53 17.34
C VAL A 281 -25.21 0.40 18.76
N ILE A 282 -25.38 1.41 19.62
CA ILE A 282 -25.00 1.32 21.04
C ILE A 282 -25.80 0.24 21.77
N GLN A 283 -27.08 0.05 21.41
CA GLN A 283 -27.91 -0.98 22.00
C GLN A 283 -27.59 -2.40 21.49
N SER A 284 -26.97 -2.52 20.31
CA SER A 284 -26.75 -3.82 19.66
C SER A 284 -25.34 -4.37 19.77
N GLU A 285 -24.31 -3.52 19.89
CA GLU A 285 -22.89 -3.90 19.92
C GLU A 285 -22.32 -3.96 21.35
#